data_AF-A0A7Y5JVY0-F1
#
_entry.id   AF-A0A7Y5JVY0-F1
#
_cell.length_a   1.000
_cell.length_b   1.000
_cell.length_c   1.000
_cell.angle_alpha   90.00
_cell.angle_beta   90.00
_cell.angle_gamma   90.00
#
_symmetry.space_group_name_H-M   'P 1'
#
loop_
_entity.id
_entity.type
_entity.pdbx_description
1 polymer ?
#
loop_
_entity_poly.entity_id
_entity_poly.type
_entity_poly.pdbx_seq_one_letter_code
_entity_poly.pdbx_strand_id
1 'polypeptide(L)'
;MTATPTATRITQEQVTWFAHTFDQLVGNIEKAVLGKQHVTRLALTCLLSEGHMLLEDYPGTGKTQLARALSATVQGTHSRIQFTPDLLPSDVTGVTIYE
;
A
#
# COMPACT_ATOMS: atom_id res chain seq x y z
N MET A 1 0.77 9.20 37.25
CA MET A 1 2.03 8.58 36.81
C MET A 1 2.00 8.56 35.28
N THR A 2 2.48 9.61 34.64
CA THR A 2 2.53 9.75 33.18
C THR A 2 3.91 9.35 32.71
N ALA A 3 4.04 8.18 32.07
CA ALA A 3 5.28 7.78 31.43
C ALA A 3 5.49 8.68 30.21
N THR A 4 6.50 9.55 30.29
CA THR A 4 6.99 10.35 29.15
C THR A 4 7.48 9.37 28.07
N PRO A 5 7.04 9.48 26.81
CA PRO A 5 7.54 8.60 25.75
C PRO A 5 9.01 8.94 25.50
N THR A 6 9.91 8.02 25.84
CA THR A 6 11.33 8.08 25.50
C THR A 6 11.44 8.04 23.98
N ALA A 7 11.78 9.19 23.35
CA ALA A 7 12.01 9.24 21.93
C ALA A 7 13.20 8.34 21.55
N THR A 8 12.91 7.19 20.96
CA THR A 8 13.93 6.29 20.39
C THR A 8 14.71 7.05 19.32
N ARG A 9 15.99 7.31 19.57
CA ARG A 9 16.87 7.95 18.56
C ARG A 9 17.08 6.97 17.42
N ILE A 10 16.65 7.35 16.22
CA ILE A 10 16.96 6.63 14.98
C ILE A 10 18.45 6.79 14.69
N THR A 11 19.17 5.69 14.47
CA THR A 11 20.62 5.70 14.16
C THR A 11 20.85 5.94 12.66
N GLN A 12 22.04 6.42 12.29
CA GLN A 12 22.41 6.62 10.88
C GLN A 12 22.36 5.31 10.09
N GLU A 13 22.76 4.20 10.71
CA GLU A 13 22.70 2.86 10.13
C GLU A 13 21.26 2.46 9.79
N GLN A 14 20.31 2.70 10.70
CA GLN A 14 18.89 2.43 10.49
C GLN A 14 18.31 3.25 9.33
N VAL A 15 18.67 4.54 9.24
CA VAL A 15 18.25 5.41 8.12
C VAL A 15 18.78 4.88 6.80
N THR A 16 20.07 4.54 6.73
CA THR A 16 20.70 4.03 5.51
C THR A 16 20.11 2.68 5.09
N TRP A 17 19.88 1.77 6.05
CA TRP A 17 19.21 0.50 5.79
C TRP A 17 17.81 0.73 5.22
N PHE A 18 17.00 1.56 5.87
CA PHE A 18 15.63 1.83 5.42
C PHE A 18 15.61 2.43 4.01
N ALA A 19 16.45 3.45 3.75
CA ALA A 19 16.51 4.08 2.44
C ALA A 19 16.87 3.06 1.35
N HIS A 20 17.88 2.22 1.59
CA HIS A 20 18.28 1.18 0.65
C HIS A 20 17.16 0.16 0.40
N THR A 21 16.54 -0.36 1.46
CA THR A 21 15.44 -1.32 1.33
C THR A 21 14.24 -0.69 0.63
N PHE A 22 13.88 0.55 0.97
CA PHE A 22 12.78 1.28 0.32
C PHE A 22 13.01 1.40 -1.18
N ASP A 23 14.22 1.78 -1.61
CA ASP A 23 14.55 1.88 -3.03
C ASP A 23 14.52 0.52 -3.76
N GLN A 24 14.92 -0.57 -3.09
CA GLN A 24 14.77 -1.93 -3.63
C GLN A 24 13.30 -2.31 -3.86
N LEU A 25 12.42 -1.98 -2.91
CA LEU A 25 10.99 -2.24 -3.04
C LEU A 25 10.37 -1.41 -4.18
N VAL A 26 10.72 -0.13 -4.28
CA VAL A 26 10.30 0.75 -5.39
C VAL A 26 10.73 0.16 -6.72
N GLY A 27 12.02 -0.20 -6.85
CA GLY A 27 12.56 -0.79 -8.07
C GLY A 27 11.91 -2.12 -8.45
N ASN A 28 11.44 -2.91 -7.47
CA ASN A 28 10.71 -4.14 -7.75
C ASN A 28 9.31 -3.86 -8.32
N ILE A 29 8.58 -2.88 -7.80
CA ILE A 29 7.26 -2.47 -8.30
C ILE A 29 7.37 -1.91 -9.73
N GLU A 30 8.43 -1.15 -10.01
CA GLU A 30 8.67 -0.54 -11.33
C GLU A 30 8.89 -1.55 -12.45
N LYS A 31 9.24 -2.80 -12.15
CA LYS A 31 9.29 -3.88 -13.15
C LYS A 31 7.92 -4.15 -13.80
N ALA A 32 6.83 -3.84 -13.09
CA ALA A 32 5.46 -4.00 -13.57
C ALA A 32 4.76 -2.66 -13.88
N VAL A 33 5.16 -1.57 -13.22
CA VAL A 33 4.55 -0.23 -13.39
C VAL A 33 5.60 0.76 -13.88
N LEU A 34 5.74 0.85 -15.21
CA LEU A 34 6.76 1.66 -15.87
C LEU A 34 6.43 3.16 -15.84
N GLY A 35 7.46 3.99 -15.63
CA GLY A 35 7.37 5.46 -15.76
C GLY A 35 6.53 6.17 -14.69
N LYS A 36 6.22 5.50 -13.57
CA LYS A 36 5.36 6.02 -12.49
C LYS A 36 6.08 6.04 -11.13
N GLN A 37 7.40 6.25 -11.11
CA GLN A 37 8.24 6.22 -9.90
C GLN A 37 7.66 7.02 -8.73
N HIS A 38 7.26 8.26 -8.98
CA HIS A 38 6.70 9.13 -7.94
C HIS A 38 5.45 8.52 -7.29
N VAL A 39 4.53 7.98 -8.11
CA VAL A 39 3.30 7.32 -7.65
C VAL A 39 3.63 6.04 -6.88
N THR A 40 4.58 5.24 -7.37
CA THR A 40 5.06 4.03 -6.68
C THR A 40 5.58 4.35 -5.29
N ARG A 41 6.41 5.40 -5.15
CA ARG A 41 6.94 5.82 -3.85
C ARG A 41 5.83 6.27 -2.91
N LEU A 42 4.87 7.08 -3.39
CA LEU A 42 3.72 7.50 -2.57
C LEU A 42 2.85 6.32 -2.13
N ALA A 43 2.59 5.38 -3.02
CA ALA A 43 1.81 4.18 -2.71
C ALA A 43 2.50 3.31 -1.64
N LEU A 44 3.82 3.12 -1.76
CA LEU A 44 4.60 2.37 -0.77
C LEU A 44 4.65 3.11 0.58
N THR A 45 4.85 4.44 0.58
CA THR A 45 4.79 5.24 1.80
C THR A 45 3.41 5.14 2.47
N CYS A 46 2.33 5.22 1.69
CA CYS A 46 0.97 5.06 2.20
C CYS A 46 0.77 3.69 2.86
N LEU A 47 1.21 2.62 2.21
CA LEU A 47 1.15 1.26 2.76
C LEU A 47 1.90 1.16 4.09
N LEU A 48 3.14 1.64 4.15
CA LEU A 48 3.99 1.58 5.34
C LEU A 48 3.48 2.46 6.49
N SER A 49 2.66 3.45 6.19
CA SER A 49 2.02 4.33 7.16
C SER A 49 0.61 3.87 7.55
N GLU A 50 0.19 2.68 7.11
CA GLU A 50 -1.16 2.13 7.32
C GLU A 50 -2.29 3.05 6.80
N GLY A 51 -2.00 3.85 5.77
CA GLY A 51 -2.94 4.80 5.19
C GLY A 51 -3.81 4.21 4.08
N HIS A 52 -4.83 4.97 3.67
CA HIS A 52 -5.67 4.68 2.50
C HIS A 52 -5.36 5.64 1.35
N MET A 53 -5.28 5.11 0.14
CA MET A 53 -4.94 5.90 -1.06
C MET A 53 -6.07 5.86 -2.07
N LEU A 54 -6.46 7.03 -2.57
CA LEU A 54 -7.35 7.20 -3.71
C LEU A 54 -6.52 7.44 -4.98
N LEU A 55 -6.78 6.66 -6.05
CA LEU A 55 -6.07 6.78 -7.32
C LEU A 55 -6.97 7.38 -8.41
N GLU A 56 -6.90 8.69 -8.58
CA GLU A 56 -7.56 9.43 -9.66
C GLU A 56 -6.64 9.53 -10.88
N ASP A 57 -7.09 8.99 -12.01
CA ASP A 57 -6.35 8.92 -13.29
C ASP A 57 -7.30 8.32 -14.33
N TYR A 58 -6.93 8.41 -15.61
CA TYR A 58 -7.70 7.87 -16.71
C TYR A 58 -7.82 6.32 -16.66
N PRO A 59 -8.84 5.74 -17.31
CA PRO A 59 -8.94 4.29 -17.46
C PRO A 59 -7.70 3.71 -18.14
N GLY A 60 -7.22 2.56 -17.65
CA GLY A 60 -6.10 1.85 -18.28
C GLY A 60 -4.70 2.30 -17.87
N THR A 61 -4.54 3.28 -16.97
CA THR A 61 -3.21 3.80 -16.56
C THR A 61 -2.47 2.95 -15.51
N GLY A 62 -2.85 1.68 -15.36
CA GLY A 62 -2.12 0.73 -14.53
C GLY A 62 -2.46 0.73 -13.04
N LYS A 63 -3.55 1.38 -12.59
CA LYS A 63 -3.98 1.39 -11.17
C LYS A 63 -4.06 -0.01 -10.55
N THR A 64 -4.69 -0.96 -11.25
CA THR A 64 -4.78 -2.35 -10.80
C THR A 64 -3.43 -3.06 -10.82
N GLN A 65 -2.56 -2.73 -11.79
CA GLN A 65 -1.20 -3.27 -11.82
C GLN A 65 -0.38 -2.76 -10.64
N LEU A 66 -0.52 -1.49 -10.27
CA LEU A 66 0.13 -0.91 -9.08
C LEU A 66 -0.29 -1.65 -7.82
N ALA A 67 -1.59 -1.87 -7.59
CA ALA A 67 -2.07 -2.58 -6.41
C ALA A 67 -1.52 -4.02 -6.34
N ARG A 68 -1.49 -4.74 -7.47
CA ARG A 68 -0.93 -6.11 -7.55
C ARG A 68 0.59 -6.15 -7.38
N ALA A 69 1.31 -5.21 -7.97
CA ALA A 69 2.77 -5.15 -7.89
C ALA A 69 3.23 -4.77 -6.48
N LEU A 70 2.50 -3.86 -5.82
CA LEU A 70 2.71 -3.48 -4.43
C LEU A 70 2.52 -4.69 -3.51
N SER A 71 1.39 -5.40 -3.62
CA SER A 71 1.12 -6.59 -2.78
C SER A 71 2.15 -7.70 -3.03
N ALA A 72 2.50 -7.98 -4.29
CA ALA A 72 3.50 -9.00 -4.62
C ALA A 72 4.90 -8.65 -4.07
N THR A 73 5.28 -7.36 -4.08
CA THR A 73 6.58 -6.89 -3.60
C THR A 73 6.73 -7.09 -2.08
N VAL A 74 5.65 -6.92 -1.32
CA VAL A 74 5.65 -7.11 0.15
C VAL A 74 5.15 -8.50 0.57
N GLN A 75 4.93 -9.41 -0.38
CA GLN A 75 4.32 -10.72 -0.15
C GLN A 75 2.96 -10.65 0.57
N GLY A 76 2.21 -9.57 0.33
CA GLY A 76 0.88 -9.35 0.88
C GLY A 76 -0.24 -9.88 -0.03
N THR A 77 -1.45 -9.89 0.50
CA THR A 77 -2.66 -10.23 -0.26
C THR A 77 -3.24 -8.99 -0.94
N HIS A 78 -3.89 -9.20 -2.08
CA HIS A 78 -4.67 -8.16 -2.76
C HIS A 78 -6.05 -8.72 -3.11
N SER A 79 -7.09 -7.97 -2.79
CA SER A 79 -8.47 -8.22 -3.22
C SER A 79 -9.01 -7.01 -3.96
N ARG A 80 -9.92 -7.24 -4.90
CA ARG A 80 -10.56 -6.19 -5.69
C ARG A 80 -12.07 -6.32 -5.58
N ILE A 81 -12.72 -5.23 -5.18
CA ILE A 81 -14.18 -5.08 -5.21
C ILE A 81 -14.50 -4.05 -6.30
N GLN A 82 -15.38 -4.41 -7.22
CA GLN A 82 -15.91 -3.47 -8.21
C GLN A 82 -17.17 -2.84 -7.65
N PHE A 83 -17.16 -1.52 -7.48
CA PHE A 83 -18.36 -0.79 -7.11
C PHE A 83 -19.33 -0.77 -8.30
N THR A 84 -20.56 -1.20 -8.04
CA THR A 84 -21.72 -1.14 -8.92
C THR A 84 -22.85 -0.43 -8.15
N PRO A 85 -23.85 0.17 -8.83
CA PRO A 85 -24.97 0.83 -8.15
C PRO A 85 -25.77 -0.12 -7.25
N ASP A 86 -25.73 -1.42 -7.53
CA ASP A 86 -26.47 -2.46 -6.81
C ASP A 86 -25.65 -3.11 -5.67
N LEU A 87 -24.39 -2.70 -5.45
CA LEU A 87 -23.53 -3.29 -4.43
C LEU A 87 -24.12 -3.04 -3.03
N LEU A 88 -24.40 -4.13 -2.29
CA LEU A 88 -24.91 -4.05 -0.93
C LEU A 88 -23.75 -4.01 0.08
N PRO A 89 -23.92 -3.38 1.26
CA PRO A 89 -22.91 -3.43 2.32
C PRO A 89 -22.49 -4.86 2.70
N SER A 90 -23.45 -5.80 2.69
CA SER A 90 -23.23 -7.21 2.95
C SER A 90 -22.28 -7.89 1.96
N ASP A 91 -22.18 -7.38 0.73
CA ASP A 91 -21.25 -7.92 -0.27
C ASP A 91 -19.79 -7.58 0.05
N VAL A 92 -19.55 -6.55 0.88
CA VAL A 92 -18.23 -6.09 1.29
C VAL A 92 -17.86 -6.61 2.68
N THR A 93 -18.79 -6.53 3.64
CA THR A 93 -18.53 -6.93 5.03
C THR A 93 -18.76 -8.44 5.26
N GLY A 94 -19.39 -9.12 4.32
CA GLY A 94 -19.93 -10.47 4.51
C GLY A 94 -21.25 -10.45 5.28
N VAL A 95 -21.88 -11.62 5.35
CA VAL A 95 -23.08 -11.88 6.17
C VAL A 95 -22.69 -12.68 7.41
N THR A 96 -23.20 -12.28 8.57
CA THR A 96 -23.03 -13.05 9.81
C THR A 96 -24.10 -14.13 9.86
N ILE A 97 -23.71 -15.39 9.66
CA ILE A 97 -24.59 -16.53 9.87
C ILE A 97 -24.52 -16.87 11.35
N TYR A 98 -25.59 -16.58 12.10
CA TYR A 98 -25.77 -17.10 13.44
C TYR A 98 -26.42 -18.49 13.32
N GLU A 99 -25.78 -19.52 13.89
CA GLU A 99 -26.38 -20.85 14.07
C GLU A 99 -27.40 -20.86 15.22
#